data_AF-A0A349CT54-F1
#
_entry.id   AF-A0A349CT54-F1
#
_cell.length_a   1.000
_cell.length_b   1.000
_cell.length_c   1.000
_cell.angle_alpha   90.00
_cell.angle_beta   90.00
_cell.angle_gamma   90.00
#
_symmetry.space_group_name_H-M   'P 1'
#
loop_
_entity.id
_entity.type
_entity.pdbx_description
1 polymer ?
#
loop_
_entity_poly.entity_id
_entity_poly.type
_entity_poly.pdbx_seq_one_letter_code
_entity_poly.pdbx_strand_id
1 'polypeptide(L)'
;MSVDSQTTAHSFTPSTPKRGTRPWDVVLAVAVGAVVIVAVLFLDPLIIGGVLLVVAGLFVVRRGFFNWTTMLFVLTAVVLFVPIRRYALPIQVGFALEPYRVLIAGLLIALAVSIFRRGASSLKPVVWGWPIAIFLWAMFASLMVNAVTLTETELISGGFANIFQLAFLLSVIVLTRQMLSTELVTMILLNVIVFAGAFVGFFAFVERLTRQNIFLMLHQFLPLTILRDDAESLRAGGGRAYASSQHPIALAVLFCMIIP
;
A
#
# COMPACT_ATOMS: atom_id res chain seq x y z
N MET A 1 59.44 40.31 17.56
CA MET A 1 58.22 40.39 16.73
C MET A 1 58.51 39.67 15.42
N SER A 2 58.15 38.39 15.33
CA SER A 2 57.80 37.72 14.06
C SER A 2 57.17 36.37 14.42
N VAL A 3 55.85 36.35 14.33
CA VAL A 3 55.01 35.16 14.46
C VAL A 3 54.92 34.58 13.05
N ASP A 4 55.56 33.45 12.80
CA ASP A 4 55.35 32.69 11.56
C ASP A 4 54.61 31.39 11.87
N SER A 5 53.30 31.47 11.64
CA SER A 5 52.35 30.38 11.61
C SER A 5 52.60 29.48 10.39
N GLN A 6 53.07 28.26 10.60
CA GLN A 6 52.92 27.19 9.60
C GLN A 6 51.73 26.32 9.94
N THR A 7 50.64 26.62 9.25
CA THR A 7 49.37 25.90 9.20
C THR A 7 49.60 24.51 8.60
N THR A 8 49.53 23.46 9.42
CA THR A 8 49.52 22.07 8.96
C THR A 8 48.17 21.74 8.34
N ALA A 9 48.17 21.53 7.02
CA ALA A 9 46.99 21.08 6.28
C ALA A 9 46.66 19.63 6.65
N HIS A 10 45.69 19.41 7.54
CA HIS A 10 45.10 18.09 7.76
C HIS A 10 44.25 17.70 6.55
N SER A 11 44.74 16.76 5.74
CA SER A 11 43.97 16.14 4.66
C SER A 11 42.82 15.32 5.24
N PHE A 12 41.59 15.82 5.13
CA PHE A 12 40.37 15.11 5.53
C PHE A 12 40.06 14.03 4.50
N THR A 13 40.52 12.80 4.72
CA THR A 13 40.05 11.63 3.95
C THR A 13 38.69 11.20 4.51
N PRO A 14 37.58 11.27 3.74
CA PRO A 14 36.30 10.77 4.20
C PRO A 14 36.38 9.24 4.32
N SER A 15 36.43 8.73 5.55
CA SER A 15 36.28 7.31 5.83
C SER A 15 34.86 6.89 5.42
N THR A 16 34.72 6.23 4.27
CA THR A 16 33.48 5.56 3.92
C THR A 16 33.22 4.47 4.97
N PRO A 17 32.06 4.48 5.67
CA PRO A 17 31.79 3.45 6.65
C PRO A 17 31.65 2.11 5.92
N LYS A 18 32.65 1.24 6.06
CA LYS A 18 32.58 -0.16 5.61
C LYS A 18 31.39 -0.80 6.33
N ARG A 19 30.30 -1.04 5.59
CA ARG A 19 29.13 -1.76 6.07
C ARG A 19 29.57 -3.19 6.40
N GLY A 20 29.83 -3.48 7.68
CA GLY A 20 30.23 -4.81 8.12
C GLY A 20 29.21 -5.83 7.65
N THR A 21 29.63 -6.73 6.76
CA THR A 21 28.82 -7.84 6.29
C THR A 21 28.60 -8.77 7.47
N ARG A 22 27.35 -8.86 7.94
CA ARG A 22 27.01 -9.79 9.02
C ARG A 22 27.13 -11.20 8.44
N PRO A 23 27.56 -12.22 9.21
CA PRO A 23 27.68 -13.60 8.71
C PRO A 23 26.35 -14.12 8.14
N TRP A 24 25.23 -13.60 8.64
CA TRP A 24 23.89 -13.88 8.14
C TRP A 24 23.64 -13.42 6.70
N ASP A 25 24.28 -12.34 6.24
CA ASP A 25 24.12 -11.82 4.88
C ASP A 25 24.78 -12.75 3.85
N VAL A 26 25.87 -13.43 4.25
CA VAL A 26 26.58 -14.42 3.41
C VAL A 26 25.75 -15.69 3.28
N VAL A 27 25.18 -16.17 4.39
CA VAL A 27 24.30 -17.36 4.39
C VAL A 27 23.05 -17.10 3.56
N LEU A 28 22.43 -15.92 3.68
CA LEU A 28 21.27 -15.54 2.88
C LEU A 28 21.61 -15.45 1.38
N ALA A 29 22.78 -14.91 1.03
CA ALA A 29 23.22 -14.81 -0.36
C ALA A 29 23.49 -16.19 -0.98
N VAL A 30 24.11 -17.11 -0.22
CA VAL A 30 24.36 -18.48 -0.66
C VAL A 30 23.05 -19.27 -0.82
N ALA A 31 22.11 -19.12 0.12
CA ALA A 31 20.80 -19.78 0.05
C ALA A 31 19.98 -19.28 -1.14
N VAL A 32 19.95 -17.96 -1.39
CA VAL A 32 19.29 -17.39 -2.58
C VAL A 32 20.00 -17.88 -3.83
N GLY A 33 21.34 -17.87 -3.88
CA GLY A 33 22.10 -18.39 -5.01
C GLY A 33 21.79 -19.85 -5.34
N ALA A 34 21.70 -20.71 -4.32
CA ALA A 34 21.36 -22.12 -4.49
C ALA A 34 19.93 -22.31 -5.02
N VAL A 35 18.96 -21.55 -4.51
CA VAL A 35 17.56 -21.57 -4.99
C VAL A 35 17.47 -21.11 -6.44
N VAL A 36 18.24 -20.10 -6.84
CA VAL A 36 18.31 -19.62 -8.22
C VAL A 36 18.91 -20.67 -9.15
N ILE A 37 19.99 -21.34 -8.74
CA ILE A 37 20.62 -22.41 -9.54
C ILE A 37 19.66 -23.59 -9.71
N VAL A 38 18.99 -24.02 -8.63
CA VAL A 38 18.00 -25.09 -8.69
C VAL A 38 16.83 -24.69 -9.57
N ALA A 39 16.33 -23.46 -9.48
CA ALA A 39 15.26 -23.00 -10.36
C ALA A 39 15.69 -23.08 -11.84
N VAL A 40 16.86 -22.53 -12.20
CA VAL A 40 17.40 -22.53 -13.57
C VAL A 40 17.53 -23.94 -14.17
N LEU A 41 17.77 -24.96 -13.35
CA LEU A 41 17.91 -26.35 -13.81
C LEU A 41 16.58 -27.06 -14.06
N PHE A 42 15.47 -26.62 -13.45
CA PHE A 42 14.22 -27.39 -13.40
C PHE A 42 12.98 -26.70 -14.01
N LEU A 43 13.02 -25.42 -14.41
CA LEU A 43 11.91 -24.80 -15.16
C LEU A 43 12.38 -24.09 -16.44
N ASP A 44 11.40 -23.65 -17.25
CA ASP A 44 11.64 -22.99 -18.53
C ASP A 44 12.54 -21.74 -18.38
N PRO A 45 13.68 -21.68 -19.10
CA PRO A 45 14.68 -20.62 -18.96
C PRO A 45 14.14 -19.21 -19.18
N LEU A 46 13.11 -19.06 -20.02
CA LEU A 46 12.51 -17.76 -20.33
C LEU A 46 11.73 -17.19 -19.13
N ILE A 47 11.01 -18.05 -18.39
CA ILE A 47 10.18 -17.66 -17.24
C ILE A 47 11.08 -17.34 -16.05
N ILE A 48 12.08 -18.18 -15.78
CA ILE A 48 13.03 -17.93 -14.69
C ILE A 48 13.93 -16.76 -15.00
N GLY A 49 14.41 -16.63 -16.25
CA GLY A 49 15.18 -15.47 -16.68
C GLY A 49 14.41 -14.18 -16.45
N GLY A 50 13.13 -14.14 -16.83
CA GLY A 50 12.24 -13.00 -16.57
C GLY A 50 12.01 -12.74 -15.08
N VAL A 51 11.70 -13.76 -14.28
CA VAL A 51 11.50 -13.64 -12.83
C VAL A 51 12.78 -13.17 -12.13
N LEU A 52 13.94 -13.71 -12.49
CA LEU A 52 15.23 -13.29 -11.95
C LEU A 52 15.59 -11.87 -12.37
N LEU A 53 15.29 -11.45 -13.59
CA LEU A 53 15.50 -10.08 -14.04
C LEU A 53 14.61 -9.11 -13.27
N VAL A 54 13.34 -9.48 -13.03
CA VAL A 54 12.41 -8.70 -12.22
C VAL A 54 12.88 -8.66 -10.77
N VAL A 55 13.28 -9.80 -10.18
CA VAL A 55 13.76 -9.86 -8.79
C VAL A 55 15.10 -9.13 -8.62
N ALA A 56 16.03 -9.25 -9.57
CA ALA A 56 17.31 -8.54 -9.57
C ALA A 56 17.10 -7.05 -9.82
N GLY A 57 16.22 -6.66 -10.74
CA GLY A 57 15.82 -5.28 -10.97
C GLY A 57 15.16 -4.69 -9.73
N LEU A 58 14.23 -5.41 -9.10
CA LEU A 58 13.60 -5.03 -7.84
C LEU A 58 14.64 -4.93 -6.71
N PHE A 59 15.65 -5.80 -6.69
CA PHE A 59 16.74 -5.78 -5.71
C PHE A 59 17.71 -4.60 -5.92
N VAL A 60 17.98 -4.20 -7.16
CA VAL A 60 18.80 -3.03 -7.49
C VAL A 60 18.04 -1.75 -7.17
N VAL A 61 16.76 -1.69 -7.55
CA VAL A 61 15.87 -0.54 -7.29
C VAL A 61 15.35 -0.53 -5.84
N ARG A 62 15.60 -1.58 -5.05
CA ARG A 62 15.04 -1.75 -3.69
C ARG A 62 15.29 -0.56 -2.78
N ARG A 63 16.42 0.11 -2.94
CA ARG A 63 16.81 1.23 -2.09
C ARG A 63 15.98 2.50 -2.38
N GLY A 64 15.49 2.63 -3.62
CA GLY A 64 14.55 3.69 -4.02
C GLY A 64 13.08 3.28 -3.84
N PHE A 65 12.75 2.01 -4.08
CA PHE A 65 11.37 1.51 -3.98
C PHE A 65 10.93 1.31 -2.52
N PHE A 66 11.76 0.67 -1.68
CA PHE A 66 11.47 0.43 -0.26
C PHE A 66 11.85 1.62 0.64
N ASN A 67 11.70 2.84 0.12
CA ASN A 67 11.66 4.02 0.97
C ASN A 67 10.22 4.24 1.45
N TRP A 68 10.04 4.66 2.70
CA TRP A 68 8.73 4.97 3.28
C TRP A 68 7.96 5.99 2.42
N THR A 69 8.66 6.96 1.86
CA THR A 69 8.10 7.95 0.95
C THR A 69 7.58 7.32 -0.34
N THR A 70 8.36 6.46 -1.01
CA THR A 70 7.92 5.80 -2.25
C THR A 70 6.74 4.88 -1.99
N MET A 71 6.77 4.13 -0.89
CA MET A 71 5.67 3.27 -0.49
C MET A 71 4.37 4.04 -0.19
N LEU A 72 4.48 5.28 0.30
CA LEU A 72 3.33 6.17 0.46
C LEU A 72 2.74 6.53 -0.92
N PHE A 73 3.57 6.92 -1.88
CA PHE A 73 3.09 7.22 -3.24
C PHE A 73 2.48 6.00 -3.93
N VAL A 74 3.07 4.80 -3.75
CA VAL A 74 2.50 3.56 -4.26
C VAL A 74 1.16 3.26 -3.60
N LEU A 75 1.04 3.42 -2.28
CA LEU A 75 -0.23 3.27 -1.57
C LEU A 75 -1.30 4.22 -2.11
N THR A 76 -0.96 5.49 -2.25
CA THR A 76 -1.86 6.51 -2.81
C THR A 76 -2.26 6.18 -4.25
N ALA A 77 -1.32 5.78 -5.10
CA ALA A 77 -1.61 5.41 -6.48
C ALA A 77 -2.51 4.18 -6.56
N VAL A 78 -2.26 3.15 -5.76
CA VAL A 78 -3.10 1.94 -5.72
C VAL A 78 -4.51 2.29 -5.25
N VAL A 79 -4.65 3.08 -4.19
CA VAL A 79 -5.98 3.49 -3.67
C VAL A 79 -6.75 4.35 -4.68
N LEU A 80 -6.07 5.21 -5.44
CA LEU A 80 -6.72 6.11 -6.41
C LEU A 80 -7.03 5.45 -7.75
N PHE A 81 -6.18 4.56 -8.24
CA PHE A 81 -6.30 4.00 -9.60
C PHE A 81 -6.82 2.57 -9.65
N VAL A 82 -6.69 1.78 -8.58
CA VAL A 82 -7.19 0.40 -8.56
C VAL A 82 -8.59 0.37 -7.97
N PRO A 83 -9.62 -0.01 -8.75
CA PRO A 83 -10.98 -0.01 -8.24
C PRO A 83 -11.20 -1.02 -7.11
N ILE A 84 -11.71 -0.53 -5.99
CA ILE A 84 -12.03 -1.32 -4.80
C ILE A 84 -13.11 -2.35 -5.13
N ARG A 85 -12.94 -3.59 -4.64
CA ARG A 85 -13.84 -4.73 -4.83
C ARG A 85 -14.14 -5.12 -6.29
N ARG A 86 -13.40 -4.58 -7.27
CA ARG A 86 -13.52 -5.02 -8.68
C ARG A 86 -12.42 -5.98 -9.10
N TYR A 87 -11.25 -5.90 -8.47
CA TYR A 87 -10.12 -6.79 -8.73
C TYR A 87 -9.68 -7.58 -7.51
N ALA A 88 -9.30 -8.83 -7.73
CA ALA A 88 -8.53 -9.62 -6.79
C ALA A 88 -7.36 -10.30 -7.50
N LEU A 89 -6.38 -10.72 -6.71
CA LEU A 89 -5.33 -11.62 -7.17
C LEU A 89 -5.92 -13.03 -7.41
N PRO A 90 -5.44 -13.76 -8.43
CA PRO A 90 -5.88 -15.12 -8.77
C PRO A 90 -5.31 -16.15 -7.78
N ILE A 91 -5.54 -15.95 -6.48
CA ILE A 91 -5.08 -16.82 -5.40
C ILE A 91 -6.31 -17.22 -4.59
N GLN A 92 -6.59 -18.51 -4.54
CA GLN A 92 -7.73 -19.08 -3.80
C GLN A 92 -7.42 -19.18 -2.30
N VAL A 93 -7.31 -18.03 -1.64
CA VAL A 93 -7.52 -17.92 -0.20
C VAL A 93 -8.99 -17.56 0.00
N GLY A 94 -9.67 -18.13 0.99
CA GLY A 94 -11.13 -17.99 1.22
C GLY A 94 -11.68 -16.55 1.43
N PHE A 95 -10.90 -15.53 1.12
CA PHE A 95 -11.27 -14.12 1.04
C PHE A 95 -10.58 -13.47 -0.17
N ALA A 96 -11.26 -12.53 -0.83
CA ALA A 96 -10.70 -11.81 -1.97
C ALA A 96 -9.44 -11.02 -1.60
N LEU A 97 -8.29 -11.39 -2.16
CA LEU A 97 -7.04 -10.64 -2.05
C LEU A 97 -7.06 -9.44 -2.99
N GLU A 98 -7.69 -8.36 -2.53
CA GLU A 98 -7.70 -7.09 -3.26
C GLU A 98 -6.30 -6.44 -3.20
N PRO A 99 -5.81 -5.81 -4.29
CA PRO A 99 -4.43 -5.28 -4.34
C PRO A 99 -4.07 -4.31 -3.21
N TYR A 100 -4.97 -3.40 -2.83
CA TYR A 100 -4.72 -2.48 -1.74
C TYR A 100 -4.63 -3.19 -0.37
N ARG A 101 -5.36 -4.29 -0.17
CA ARG A 101 -5.30 -5.06 1.08
C ARG A 101 -3.94 -5.73 1.23
N VAL A 102 -3.41 -6.29 0.14
CA VAL A 102 -2.07 -6.89 0.13
C VAL A 102 -1.02 -5.84 0.49
N LEU A 103 -1.12 -4.65 -0.11
CA LEU A 103 -0.19 -3.56 0.14
C LEU A 103 -0.25 -3.07 1.59
N ILE A 104 -1.45 -2.79 2.13
CA ILE A 104 -1.62 -2.36 3.52
C ILE A 104 -1.11 -3.43 4.48
N ALA A 105 -1.43 -4.71 4.26
CA ALA A 105 -0.94 -5.80 5.11
C ALA A 105 0.60 -5.88 5.10
N GLY A 106 1.22 -5.76 3.92
CA GLY A 106 2.68 -5.71 3.79
C GLY A 106 3.29 -4.51 4.51
N LEU A 107 2.66 -3.33 4.42
CA LEU A 107 3.09 -2.11 5.12
C LEU A 107 2.92 -2.21 6.64
N LEU A 108 1.86 -2.85 7.13
CA LEU A 108 1.66 -3.12 8.55
C LEU A 108 2.73 -4.08 9.09
N ILE A 109 3.07 -5.12 8.33
CA ILE A 109 4.18 -6.03 8.68
C ILE A 109 5.51 -5.26 8.69
N ALA A 110 5.77 -4.44 7.68
CA ALA A 110 6.97 -3.60 7.63
C ALA A 110 7.04 -2.62 8.81
N LEU A 111 5.91 -2.04 9.20
CA LEU A 111 5.80 -1.19 10.37
C LEU A 111 6.06 -1.99 11.65
N ALA A 112 5.46 -3.17 11.83
CA ALA A 112 5.69 -4.04 12.98
C ALA A 112 7.18 -4.42 13.11
N VAL A 113 7.83 -4.79 12.01
CA VAL A 113 9.28 -5.07 11.98
C VAL A 113 10.10 -3.82 12.34
N SER A 114 9.65 -2.63 11.90
CA SER A 114 10.34 -1.39 12.25
C SER A 114 10.22 -1.06 13.75
N ILE A 115 9.06 -1.31 14.35
CA ILE A 115 8.81 -1.16 15.79
C ILE A 115 9.67 -2.14 16.56
N PHE A 116 9.76 -3.40 16.13
CA PHE A 116 10.57 -4.42 16.79
C PHE A 116 12.07 -4.07 16.75
N ARG A 117 12.55 -3.43 15.67
CA ARG A 117 13.96 -3.05 15.50
C ARG A 117 14.35 -1.75 16.18
N ARG A 118 13.47 -0.74 16.20
CA ARG A 118 13.77 0.63 16.67
C ARG A 118 13.06 1.01 17.97
N GLY A 119 12.18 0.14 18.46
CA GLY A 119 11.31 0.40 19.60
C GLY A 119 10.10 1.29 19.25
N ALA A 120 9.06 1.19 20.09
CA ALA A 120 7.82 1.97 19.94
C ALA A 120 8.04 3.49 20.06
N SER A 121 9.13 3.93 20.69
CA SER A 121 9.49 5.36 20.80
C SER A 121 9.83 6.01 19.46
N SER A 122 10.05 5.23 18.39
CA SER A 122 10.30 5.76 17.05
C SER A 122 9.03 6.11 16.28
N LEU A 123 7.85 5.78 16.83
CA LEU A 123 6.56 6.09 16.22
C LEU A 123 6.21 7.56 16.39
N LYS A 124 5.73 8.17 15.31
CA LYS A 124 5.15 9.51 15.36
C LYS A 124 3.79 9.42 16.05
N PRO A 125 3.46 10.38 16.94
CA PRO A 125 2.16 10.39 17.59
C PRO A 125 1.06 10.62 16.57
N VAL A 126 -0.03 9.85 16.68
CA VAL A 126 -1.24 10.01 15.86
C VAL A 126 -2.25 10.77 16.71
N VAL A 127 -2.40 12.08 16.47
CA VAL A 127 -3.28 12.96 17.25
C VAL A 127 -4.73 12.45 17.25
N TRP A 128 -5.20 11.96 16.10
CA TRP A 128 -6.52 11.36 15.92
C TRP A 128 -6.56 9.85 16.22
N GLY A 129 -5.55 9.31 16.90
CA GLY A 129 -5.52 7.89 17.26
C GLY A 129 -6.53 7.54 18.36
N TRP A 130 -6.76 8.46 19.30
CA TRP A 130 -7.64 8.21 20.45
C TRP A 130 -9.14 8.13 20.08
N PRO A 131 -9.72 8.96 19.17
CA PRO A 131 -11.12 8.82 18.78
C PRO A 131 -11.36 7.54 18.00
N ILE A 132 -10.39 7.15 17.15
CA ILE A 132 -10.42 5.87 16.42
C ILE A 132 -10.42 4.70 17.42
N ALA A 133 -9.56 4.76 18.44
CA ALA A 133 -9.50 3.73 19.46
C ALA A 133 -10.82 3.64 20.24
N ILE A 134 -11.39 4.78 20.66
CA ILE A 134 -12.69 4.83 21.34
C ILE A 134 -13.79 4.26 20.46
N PHE A 135 -13.83 4.64 19.18
CA PHE A 135 -14.83 4.15 18.24
C PHE A 135 -14.75 2.63 18.03
N LEU A 136 -13.54 2.09 17.82
CA LEU A 136 -13.33 0.65 17.71
C LEU A 136 -13.66 -0.09 19.02
N TRP A 137 -13.30 0.51 20.17
CA TRP A 137 -13.66 -0.03 21.48
C TRP A 137 -15.15 -0.02 21.73
N ALA A 138 -15.86 1.03 21.32
CA ALA A 138 -17.32 1.11 21.44
C ALA A 138 -18.00 0.04 20.57
N MET A 139 -17.51 -0.20 19.35
CA MET A 139 -18.00 -1.29 18.50
C MET A 139 -17.75 -2.66 19.13
N PHE A 140 -16.55 -2.89 19.66
CA PHE A 140 -16.21 -4.13 20.35
C PHE A 140 -17.09 -4.33 21.59
N ALA A 141 -17.25 -3.31 22.43
CA ALA A 141 -18.11 -3.35 23.61
C ALA A 141 -19.57 -3.62 23.23
N SER A 142 -20.09 -2.99 22.17
CA SER A 142 -21.43 -3.24 21.64
C SER A 142 -21.61 -4.71 21.22
N LEU A 143 -20.60 -5.32 20.58
CA LEU A 143 -20.62 -6.73 20.20
C LEU A 143 -20.62 -7.64 21.44
N MET A 144 -19.84 -7.30 22.47
CA MET A 144 -19.79 -8.05 23.73
C MET A 144 -21.10 -8.00 24.50
N VAL A 145 -21.73 -6.82 24.59
CA VAL A 145 -23.04 -6.66 25.25
C VAL A 145 -24.13 -7.47 24.55
N ASN A 146 -24.05 -7.61 23.23
CA ASN A 146 -25.01 -8.37 22.42
C ASN A 146 -24.52 -9.78 22.05
N ALA A 147 -23.50 -10.32 22.74
CA ALA A 147 -22.83 -11.55 22.31
C ALA A 147 -23.76 -12.77 22.30
N VAL A 148 -24.69 -12.87 23.27
CA VAL A 148 -25.61 -14.02 23.37
C VAL A 148 -26.56 -14.06 22.17
N THR A 149 -27.27 -12.96 21.90
CA THR A 149 -28.21 -12.86 20.78
C THR A 149 -27.52 -12.98 19.42
N LEU A 150 -26.28 -12.49 19.29
CA LEU A 150 -25.47 -12.63 18.09
C LEU A 150 -24.91 -14.05 17.89
N THR A 151 -24.74 -14.82 18.96
CA THR A 151 -24.31 -16.22 18.87
C THR A 151 -25.47 -17.11 18.44
N GLU A 152 -26.67 -16.86 18.98
CA GLU A 152 -27.91 -17.57 18.60
C GLU A 152 -28.27 -17.37 17.12
N THR A 153 -27.90 -16.21 16.56
CA THR A 153 -28.12 -15.89 15.14
C THR A 153 -26.92 -16.23 14.24
N GLU A 154 -25.85 -16.82 14.80
CA GLU A 154 -24.58 -17.12 14.11
C GLU A 154 -23.88 -15.89 13.48
N LEU A 155 -24.28 -14.67 13.87
CA LEU A 155 -23.77 -13.41 13.34
C LEU A 155 -22.51 -12.91 14.06
N ILE A 156 -22.14 -13.53 15.18
CA ILE A 156 -20.99 -13.12 15.99
C ILE A 156 -19.69 -13.07 15.17
N SER A 157 -19.48 -14.06 14.29
CA SER A 157 -18.31 -14.14 13.41
C SER A 157 -18.27 -12.97 12.41
N GLY A 158 -19.41 -12.63 11.82
CA GLY A 158 -19.58 -11.49 10.92
C GLY A 158 -19.34 -10.15 11.60
N GLY A 159 -19.79 -10.01 12.86
CA GLY A 159 -19.52 -8.82 13.67
C GLY A 159 -18.01 -8.59 13.87
N PHE A 160 -17.27 -9.62 14.26
CA PHE A 160 -15.81 -9.54 14.40
C PHE A 160 -15.11 -9.26 13.07
N ALA A 161 -15.54 -9.91 11.99
CA ALA A 161 -14.99 -9.67 10.65
C ALA A 161 -15.17 -8.20 10.23
N ASN A 162 -16.31 -7.57 10.53
CA ASN A 162 -16.56 -6.15 10.25
C ASN A 162 -15.66 -5.23 11.09
N ILE A 163 -15.48 -5.50 12.38
CA ILE A 163 -14.57 -4.72 13.23
C ILE A 163 -13.14 -4.82 12.70
N PHE A 164 -12.69 -6.03 12.36
CA PHE A 164 -11.34 -6.25 11.80
C PHE A 164 -11.18 -5.52 10.46
N GLN A 165 -12.15 -5.65 9.55
CA GLN A 165 -12.12 -4.97 8.25
C GLN A 165 -12.06 -3.45 8.40
N LEU A 166 -12.80 -2.89 9.37
CA LEU A 166 -12.81 -1.45 9.64
C LEU A 166 -11.51 -0.99 10.29
N ALA A 167 -10.99 -1.74 11.28
CA ALA A 167 -9.69 -1.48 11.88
C ALA A 167 -8.56 -1.53 10.82
N PHE A 168 -8.65 -2.48 9.90
CA PHE A 168 -7.73 -2.60 8.77
C PHE A 168 -7.80 -1.38 7.85
N LEU A 169 -9.01 -0.88 7.52
CA LEU A 169 -9.17 0.35 6.76
C LEU A 169 -8.60 1.57 7.51
N LEU A 170 -8.92 1.71 8.79
CA LEU A 170 -8.46 2.82 9.64
C LEU A 170 -6.94 2.79 9.86
N SER A 171 -6.30 1.62 9.73
CA SER A 171 -4.85 1.49 9.81
C SER A 171 -4.11 2.33 8.77
N VAL A 172 -4.75 2.67 7.65
CA VAL A 172 -4.19 3.56 6.61
C VAL A 172 -3.88 4.95 7.18
N ILE A 173 -4.67 5.45 8.13
CA ILE A 173 -4.41 6.74 8.79
C ILE A 173 -3.10 6.66 9.58
N VAL A 174 -2.91 5.57 10.32
CA VAL A 174 -1.67 5.31 11.09
C VAL A 174 -0.49 5.17 10.14
N LEU A 175 -0.60 4.33 9.10
CA LEU A 175 0.45 4.13 8.10
C LEU A 175 0.86 5.45 7.44
N THR A 176 -0.11 6.21 6.94
CA THR A 176 0.13 7.51 6.29
C THR A 176 0.84 8.46 7.23
N ARG A 177 0.41 8.55 8.50
CA ARG A 177 1.08 9.39 9.50
C ARG A 177 2.52 8.95 9.78
N GLN A 178 2.81 7.66 9.84
CA GLN A 178 4.18 7.17 10.05
C GLN A 178 5.06 7.47 8.83
N MET A 179 4.50 7.34 7.63
CA MET A 179 5.18 7.55 6.35
C MET A 179 5.47 9.02 6.03
N LEU A 180 4.62 9.95 6.44
CA LEU A 180 4.82 11.38 6.22
C LEU A 180 6.02 11.91 7.01
N SER A 181 7.13 12.17 6.32
CA SER A 181 8.41 12.58 6.92
C SER A 181 8.61 14.08 7.04
N THR A 182 8.27 14.82 5.99
CA THR A 182 8.70 16.20 5.76
C THR A 182 7.57 16.98 5.09
N GLU A 183 7.49 18.28 5.34
CA GLU A 183 6.53 19.18 4.70
C GLU A 183 6.60 19.10 3.17
N LEU A 184 7.80 19.06 2.58
CA LEU A 184 7.98 18.87 1.14
C LEU A 184 7.29 17.60 0.62
N VAL A 185 7.42 16.48 1.33
CA VAL A 185 6.77 15.22 0.94
C VAL A 185 5.26 15.36 1.03
N THR A 186 4.74 16.02 2.06
CA THR A 186 3.31 16.30 2.21
C THR A 186 2.78 17.14 1.05
N MET A 187 3.48 18.23 0.69
CA MET A 187 3.09 19.10 -0.42
C MET A 187 3.10 18.38 -1.76
N ILE A 188 4.14 17.57 -2.02
CA ILE A 188 4.20 16.73 -3.23
C ILE A 188 3.04 15.72 -3.23
N LEU A 189 2.76 15.08 -2.10
CA LEU A 189 1.66 14.13 -1.99
C LEU A 189 0.31 14.78 -2.28
N LEU A 190 0.05 15.96 -1.70
CA LEU A 190 -1.18 16.72 -1.96
C LEU A 190 -1.31 17.06 -3.45
N ASN A 191 -0.24 17.56 -4.08
CA ASN A 191 -0.23 17.81 -5.52
C ASN A 191 -0.54 16.55 -6.33
N VAL A 192 0.10 15.41 -5.99
CA VAL A 192 -0.15 14.13 -6.65
C VAL A 192 -1.61 13.70 -6.48
N ILE A 193 -2.21 13.87 -5.29
CA ILE A 193 -3.62 13.54 -5.05
C ILE A 193 -4.53 14.41 -5.92
N VAL A 194 -4.25 15.71 -6.03
CA VAL A 194 -5.03 16.63 -6.87
C VAL A 194 -4.91 16.27 -8.36
N PHE A 195 -3.69 16.04 -8.85
CA PHE A 195 -3.46 15.64 -10.24
C PHE A 195 -4.09 14.28 -10.55
N ALA A 196 -3.98 13.31 -9.64
CA ALA A 196 -4.62 12.01 -9.79
C ALA A 196 -6.14 12.12 -9.73
N GLY A 197 -6.69 13.00 -8.88
CA GLY A 197 -8.12 13.33 -8.86
C GLY A 197 -8.60 13.92 -10.18
N ALA A 198 -7.85 14.86 -10.76
CA ALA A 198 -8.15 15.43 -12.07
C ALA A 198 -8.10 14.36 -13.18
N PHE A 199 -7.12 13.46 -13.13
CA PHE A 199 -7.01 12.33 -14.04
C PHE A 199 -8.22 11.38 -13.92
N VAL A 200 -8.61 11.01 -12.70
CA VAL A 200 -9.81 10.19 -12.44
C VAL A 200 -11.07 10.90 -12.95
N GLY A 201 -11.18 12.23 -12.75
CA GLY A 201 -12.27 13.05 -13.27
C GLY A 201 -12.35 13.09 -14.79
N PHE A 202 -11.21 13.23 -15.47
CA PHE A 202 -11.14 13.15 -16.93
C PHE A 202 -11.64 11.79 -17.44
N PHE A 203 -11.17 10.68 -16.85
CA PHE A 203 -11.63 9.36 -17.25
C PHE A 203 -13.07 9.06 -16.86
N ALA A 204 -13.59 9.63 -15.77
CA ALA A 204 -15.01 9.56 -15.44
C ALA A 204 -15.87 10.26 -16.51
N PHE A 205 -15.40 11.40 -17.03
CA PHE A 205 -16.06 12.10 -18.13
C PHE A 205 -16.01 11.30 -19.44
N VAL A 206 -14.85 10.70 -19.76
CA VAL A 206 -14.70 9.82 -20.93
C VAL A 206 -15.59 8.57 -20.80
N GLU A 207 -15.65 7.95 -19.62
CA GLU A 207 -16.54 6.82 -19.34
C GLU A 207 -18.01 7.20 -19.56
N ARG A 208 -18.42 8.41 -19.16
CA ARG A 208 -19.78 8.89 -19.40
C ARG A 208 -20.13 8.99 -20.88
N LEU A 209 -19.16 9.35 -21.74
CA LEU A 209 -19.37 9.47 -23.18
C LEU A 209 -19.28 8.12 -23.91
N THR A 210 -18.27 7.32 -23.56
CA THR A 210 -17.95 6.06 -24.26
C THR A 210 -18.67 4.84 -23.69
N ARG A 211 -19.22 4.95 -22.47
CA ARG A 211 -19.70 3.86 -21.62
C ARG A 211 -18.68 2.76 -21.35
N GLN A 212 -17.40 3.04 -21.57
CA GLN A 212 -16.29 2.13 -21.30
C GLN A 212 -15.46 2.66 -20.14
N ASN A 213 -15.22 1.80 -19.14
CA ASN A 213 -14.41 2.17 -17.99
C ASN A 213 -12.96 1.70 -18.18
N ILE A 214 -12.04 2.64 -18.35
CA ILE A 214 -10.62 2.35 -18.59
C ILE A 214 -9.96 1.70 -17.36
N PHE A 215 -10.45 1.98 -16.15
CA PHE A 215 -9.94 1.33 -14.93
C PHE A 215 -10.34 -0.15 -14.85
N LEU A 216 -11.38 -0.57 -15.57
CA LEU A 216 -11.75 -1.99 -15.72
C LEU A 216 -10.90 -2.73 -16.77
N MET A 217 -10.09 -2.03 -17.56
CA MET A 217 -9.16 -2.66 -18.51
C MET A 217 -7.85 -3.08 -17.86
N LEU A 218 -7.66 -2.88 -16.56
CA LEU A 218 -6.42 -3.18 -15.85
C LEU A 218 -6.05 -4.67 -15.89
N HIS A 219 -7.04 -5.57 -15.99
CA HIS A 219 -6.84 -7.01 -16.17
C HIS A 219 -6.12 -7.39 -17.48
N GLN A 220 -6.11 -6.51 -18.49
CA GLN A 220 -5.39 -6.74 -19.74
C GLN A 220 -3.88 -6.56 -19.58
N PHE A 221 -3.47 -5.78 -18.58
CA PHE A 221 -2.07 -5.45 -18.32
C PHE A 221 -1.51 -6.14 -17.07
N LEU A 222 -2.37 -6.42 -16.08
CA LEU A 222 -2.00 -7.09 -14.84
C LEU A 222 -2.82 -8.38 -14.69
N PRO A 223 -2.23 -9.47 -14.15
CA PRO A 223 -2.92 -10.74 -13.95
C PRO A 223 -3.91 -10.65 -12.76
N LEU A 224 -5.00 -9.91 -12.96
CA LEU A 224 -6.06 -9.65 -11.98
C LEU A 224 -7.36 -10.29 -12.43
N THR A 225 -8.09 -10.89 -11.49
CA THR A 225 -9.42 -11.45 -11.75
C THR A 225 -10.49 -10.41 -11.45
N ILE A 226 -11.43 -10.22 -12.38
CA ILE A 226 -12.60 -9.34 -12.18
C ILE A 226 -13.59 -10.06 -11.26
N LEU A 227 -13.95 -9.42 -10.14
CA LEU A 227 -14.85 -10.01 -9.14
C LEU A 227 -16.32 -9.65 -9.37
N ARG A 228 -16.58 -8.52 -10.03
CA ARG A 228 -17.93 -8.04 -10.28
C ARG A 228 -17.95 -7.25 -11.57
N ASP A 229 -18.78 -7.70 -12.51
CA ASP A 229 -18.92 -7.12 -13.84
C ASP A 229 -20.27 -6.38 -13.99
N ASP A 230 -20.31 -5.43 -14.92
CA ASP A 230 -21.22 -4.27 -15.02
C ASP A 230 -22.73 -4.53 -15.19
N ALA A 231 -23.19 -5.78 -15.03
CA ALA A 231 -24.62 -6.14 -15.14
C ALA A 231 -25.51 -5.45 -14.08
N GLU A 232 -24.95 -5.06 -12.94
CA GLU A 232 -25.67 -4.34 -11.88
C GLU A 232 -25.84 -2.84 -12.22
N SER A 233 -25.02 -2.27 -13.13
CA SER A 233 -25.06 -0.85 -13.51
C SER A 233 -26.23 -0.49 -14.44
N LEU A 234 -26.66 -1.44 -15.28
CA LEU A 234 -27.80 -1.28 -16.20
C LEU A 234 -29.12 -1.07 -15.43
N ARG A 235 -29.21 -1.58 -14.21
CA ARG A 235 -30.38 -1.43 -13.33
C ARG A 235 -30.45 -0.05 -12.64
N ALA A 236 -29.35 0.71 -12.62
CA ALA A 236 -29.22 1.98 -11.90
C ALA A 236 -29.38 3.24 -12.79
N GLY A 237 -29.78 3.06 -14.06
CA GLY A 237 -29.87 4.14 -15.05
C GLY A 237 -28.49 4.47 -15.64
N GLY A 238 -28.26 4.06 -16.89
CA GLY A 238 -26.95 4.02 -17.56
C GLY A 238 -26.25 5.35 -17.86
N GLY A 239 -26.46 6.40 -17.06
CA GLY A 239 -25.79 7.70 -17.15
C GLY A 239 -24.81 7.99 -16.01
N ARG A 240 -24.50 7.01 -15.14
CA ARG A 240 -23.63 7.20 -13.98
C ARG A 240 -22.22 6.68 -14.28
N ALA A 241 -21.21 7.54 -14.11
CA ALA A 241 -19.80 7.16 -14.22
C ALA A 241 -19.28 6.64 -12.87
N TYR A 242 -18.36 5.68 -12.92
CA TYR A 242 -17.77 5.03 -11.75
C TYR A 242 -16.27 5.29 -11.64
N ALA A 243 -15.56 5.43 -12.76
CA ALA A 243 -14.11 5.51 -12.86
C ALA A 243 -13.43 4.46 -11.98
N SER A 244 -12.51 4.87 -11.09
CA SER A 244 -11.85 3.97 -10.15
C SER A 244 -12.65 3.68 -8.87
N SER A 245 -13.89 4.18 -8.75
CA SER A 245 -14.71 3.98 -7.55
C SER A 245 -15.59 2.73 -7.61
N GLN A 246 -16.02 2.25 -6.44
CA GLN A 246 -16.98 1.15 -6.36
C GLN A 246 -18.39 1.59 -6.82
N HIS A 247 -18.78 2.82 -6.51
CA HIS A 247 -20.11 3.37 -6.82
C HIS A 247 -20.06 4.90 -6.99
N PRO A 248 -21.04 5.51 -7.70
CA PRO A 248 -20.96 6.93 -8.08
C PRO A 248 -20.93 7.88 -6.89
N ILE A 249 -21.50 7.49 -5.74
CA ILE A 249 -21.42 8.26 -4.49
C ILE A 249 -19.96 8.34 -3.98
N ALA A 250 -19.19 7.26 -4.07
CA ALA A 250 -17.80 7.26 -3.62
C ALA A 250 -16.93 8.16 -4.52
N LEU A 251 -17.21 8.17 -5.83
CA LEU A 251 -16.58 9.10 -6.77
C LEU A 251 -16.91 10.57 -6.46
N ALA A 252 -18.17 10.87 -6.14
CA ALA A 252 -18.54 12.23 -5.71
C ALA A 252 -17.83 12.65 -4.42
N VAL A 253 -17.81 11.77 -3.41
CA VAL A 253 -17.09 12.02 -2.15
C VAL A 253 -15.59 12.24 -2.38
N LEU A 254 -14.97 11.44 -3.25
CA LEU A 254 -13.57 11.62 -3.63
C LEU A 254 -13.31 13.03 -4.18
N PHE A 255 -14.15 13.53 -5.09
CA PHE A 255 -13.98 14.89 -5.62
C PHE A 255 -14.25 15.96 -4.56
N CYS A 256 -15.26 15.80 -3.71
CA CYS A 256 -15.50 16.73 -2.60
C CYS A 256 -14.34 16.78 -1.60
N MET A 257 -13.58 15.68 -1.43
CA MET A 257 -12.42 15.63 -0.53
C MET A 257 -11.14 16.18 -1.17
N ILE A 258 -11.02 16.17 -2.50
CA ILE A 258 -9.82 16.62 -3.23
C ILE A 258 -9.91 18.11 -3.59
N ILE A 259 -11.11 18.63 -3.82
CA ILE A 259 -11.31 20.06 -4.07
C ILE A 259 -11.11 20.82 -2.74
N PRO A 260 -10.18 21.79 -2.69
CA PRO A 260 -9.90 22.56 -1.48
C PRO A 260 -11.07 23.46 -1.07
#